data_AF-A0A1B6NQR4-F1
#
_entry.id   AF-A0A1B6NQR4-F1
#
_cell.length_a   1.000
_cell.length_b   1.000
_cell.length_c   1.000
_cell.angle_alpha   90.00
_cell.angle_beta   90.00
_cell.angle_gamma   90.00
#
_symmetry.space_group_name_H-M   'P 1'
#
loop_
_entity.id
_entity.type
_entity.pdbx_description
1 polymer ?
#
loop_
_entity_poly.entity_id
_entity_poly.type
_entity_poly.pdbx_seq_one_letter_code
_entity_poly.pdbx_strand_id
1 'polypeptide(L)'
;GDFSDQDGFIAQARRSATLGMVGKWAIHPSQVALCNQVFSPDEAAVTEAREILAAMEQAKRDGAGATVYKGRLVDIASIKQAEVIVRQAELISA
;
A
#
# COMPACT_ATOMS: atom_id res chain seq x y z
N GLY A 1 6.93 8.52 -21.33
CA GLY A 1 7.29 9.40 -22.45
C GLY A 1 6.69 8.82 -23.70
N ASP A 2 7.03 7.57 -23.98
CA ASP A 2 6.22 6.70 -24.84
C ASP A 2 4.84 6.47 -24.20
N PHE A 3 3.76 6.73 -24.94
CA PHE A 3 2.38 6.51 -24.49
C PHE A 3 1.76 5.22 -25.06
N SER A 4 2.44 4.60 -26.02
CA SER A 4 2.07 3.30 -26.58
C SER A 4 2.61 2.14 -25.74
N ASP A 5 3.70 2.37 -24.99
CA ASP A 5 4.32 1.41 -24.08
C ASP A 5 3.67 1.41 -22.68
N GLN A 6 2.62 0.60 -22.52
CA GLN A 6 1.92 0.46 -21.24
C GLN A 6 2.75 -0.32 -20.21
N ASP A 7 3.46 -1.37 -20.64
CA ASP A 7 4.27 -2.21 -19.75
C ASP A 7 5.45 -1.42 -19.17
N GLY A 8 6.12 -0.60 -19.99
CA GLY A 8 7.16 0.30 -19.52
C GLY A 8 6.64 1.35 -18.54
N PHE A 9 5.43 1.87 -18.76
CA PHE A 9 4.78 2.77 -17.80
C PHE A 9 4.54 2.10 -16.45
N ILE A 10 3.96 0.88 -16.44
CA ILE A 10 3.70 0.10 -15.22
C ILE A 10 5.02 -0.22 -14.52
N ALA A 11 6.04 -0.68 -15.25
CA ALA A 11 7.32 -1.04 -14.67
C ALA A 11 8.00 0.17 -14.01
N GLN A 12 7.95 1.35 -14.65
CA GLN A 12 8.47 2.58 -14.06
C GLN A 12 7.66 3.02 -12.84
N ALA A 13 6.33 2.95 -12.92
CA ALA A 13 5.44 3.28 -11.81
C ALA A 13 5.71 2.40 -10.58
N ARG A 14 5.86 1.08 -10.78
CA ARG A 14 6.18 0.14 -9.70
C ARG A 14 7.53 0.43 -9.05
N ARG A 15 8.58 0.69 -9.85
CA ARG A 15 9.89 1.09 -9.32
C ARG A 15 9.79 2.36 -8.47
N SER A 16 9.04 3.36 -8.93
CA SER A 16 8.78 4.59 -8.18
C SER A 16 8.02 4.33 -6.87
N ALA A 17 6.96 3.51 -6.91
CA ALA A 17 6.19 3.13 -5.73
C ALA A 17 7.06 2.40 -4.69
N THR A 18 7.91 1.46 -5.12
CA THR A 18 8.87 0.77 -4.24
C THR A 18 9.83 1.72 -3.53
N LEU A 19 10.21 2.83 -4.18
CA LEU A 19 11.05 3.87 -3.59
C LEU A 19 10.29 4.86 -2.69
N GLY A 20 8.97 4.71 -2.54
CA GLY A 20 8.13 5.54 -1.68
C GLY A 20 7.50 6.76 -2.35
N MET A 21 7.52 6.85 -3.69
CA MET A 21 6.75 7.88 -4.40
C MET A 21 5.25 7.62 -4.25
N VAL A 22 4.45 8.69 -4.19
CA VAL A 22 2.99 8.63 -3.92
C VAL A 22 2.12 8.71 -5.18
N GLY A 23 2.74 8.74 -6.35
CA GLY A 23 2.03 8.86 -7.62
C GLY A 23 2.97 9.00 -8.81
N LYS A 24 2.38 9.12 -9.99
CA LYS A 24 3.09 9.33 -11.25
C LYS A 24 2.28 10.24 -12.17
N TRP A 25 2.95 11.11 -12.91
CA TRP A 25 2.29 11.97 -13.87
C TRP A 25 1.74 11.15 -15.06
N ALA A 26 0.49 11.44 -15.44
CA ALA A 26 -0.11 11.00 -16.68
C ALA A 26 -0.08 12.14 -17.69
N ILE A 27 0.54 11.91 -18.85
CA ILE A 27 0.60 12.87 -19.96
C ILE A 27 -0.35 12.50 -21.10
N HIS A 28 -0.99 11.33 -21.00
CA HIS A 28 -2.00 10.83 -21.92
C HIS A 28 -3.14 10.16 -21.12
N PRO A 29 -4.42 10.28 -21.52
CA PRO A 29 -5.55 9.71 -20.76
C PRO A 29 -5.43 8.21 -20.45
N SER A 30 -4.86 7.42 -21.36
CA SER A 30 -4.66 5.97 -21.15
C SER A 30 -3.78 5.63 -19.94
N GLN A 31 -2.95 6.57 -19.48
CA GLN A 31 -2.03 6.36 -18.36
C GLN A 31 -2.70 6.55 -16.99
N VAL A 32 -3.87 7.19 -16.93
CA VAL A 32 -4.56 7.47 -15.67
C VAL A 32 -4.96 6.17 -14.97
N ALA A 33 -5.58 5.24 -15.70
CA ALA A 33 -5.97 3.95 -15.15
C ALA A 33 -4.76 3.13 -14.69
N LEU A 34 -3.68 3.11 -15.48
CA LEU A 34 -2.43 2.42 -15.14
C LEU A 34 -1.76 3.01 -13.90
N CYS A 35 -1.79 4.34 -13.76
CA CYS A 35 -1.25 5.03 -12.59
C CYS A 35 -2.05 4.65 -11.33
N ASN A 36 -3.38 4.78 -11.40
CA ASN A 36 -4.25 4.44 -10.27
C ASN A 36 -4.07 2.98 -9.86
N GLN A 37 -3.97 2.05 -10.80
CA GLN A 37 -3.72 0.64 -10.50
C GLN A 37 -2.44 0.41 -9.69
N VAL A 38 -1.38 1.20 -9.93
CA VAL A 38 -0.09 0.99 -9.26
C VAL A 38 -0.01 1.72 -7.91
N PHE A 39 -0.64 2.88 -7.78
CA PHE A 39 -0.53 3.72 -6.58
C PHE A 39 -1.73 3.64 -5.64
N SER A 40 -2.80 2.93 -6.02
CA SER A 40 -3.90 2.59 -5.12
C SER A 40 -3.65 1.20 -4.50
N PRO A 41 -3.76 1.05 -3.17
CA PRO A 41 -3.70 -0.26 -2.54
C PRO A 41 -4.89 -1.11 -3.01
N ASP A 42 -4.66 -2.38 -3.29
CA ASP A 42 -5.74 -3.32 -3.60
C ASP A 42 -6.51 -3.73 -2.33
N GLU A 43 -7.71 -4.28 -2.51
CA GLU A 43 -8.58 -4.67 -1.39
C GLU A 43 -7.89 -5.67 -0.45
N ALA A 44 -7.11 -6.60 -0.99
CA ALA A 44 -6.40 -7.61 -0.20
C ALA A 44 -5.34 -6.96 0.72
N ALA A 45 -4.56 -6.01 0.20
CA ALA A 45 -3.58 -5.25 0.96
C ALA A 45 -4.24 -4.41 2.06
N VAL A 46 -5.40 -3.81 1.77
CA VAL A 46 -6.17 -3.04 2.77
C VAL A 46 -6.71 -3.96 3.86
N THR A 47 -7.28 -5.12 3.50
CA THR A 47 -7.76 -6.11 4.47
C THR A 47 -6.63 -6.61 5.36
N GLU A 48 -5.50 -6.99 4.78
CA GLU A 48 -4.32 -7.44 5.53
C GLU A 48 -3.80 -6.35 6.47
N ALA A 49 -3.71 -5.10 6.00
CA ALA A 49 -3.31 -3.98 6.83
C ALA A 49 -4.27 -3.79 8.03
N ARG A 50 -5.59 -3.88 7.82
CA ARG A 50 -6.58 -3.79 8.90
C ARG A 50 -6.44 -4.95 9.91
N GLU A 51 -6.19 -6.17 9.44
CA GLU A 51 -5.96 -7.33 10.31
C GLU A 51 -4.68 -7.19 11.15
N ILE A 52 -3.60 -6.69 10.55
CA ILE A 52 -2.33 -6.40 11.25
C ILE A 52 -2.54 -5.38 12.37
N LEU A 53 -3.28 -4.29 12.10
CA LEU A 53 -3.59 -3.28 13.10
C LEU A 53 -4.41 -3.86 14.25
N ALA A 54 -5.43 -4.68 13.94
CA ALA A 54 -6.24 -5.34 14.96
C ALA A 54 -5.43 -6.30 15.84
N ALA A 55 -4.54 -7.10 15.24
CA ALA A 55 -3.67 -8.03 15.96
C ALA A 55 -2.70 -7.29 16.90
N MET A 56 -2.18 -6.14 16.48
CA MET A 56 -1.30 -5.33 17.31
C MET A 56 -2.04 -4.58 18.41
N GLU A 57 -3.27 -4.11 18.17
CA GLU A 57 -4.10 -3.55 19.24
C GLU A 57 -4.40 -4.59 20.33
N GLN A 58 -4.62 -5.85 19.95
CA GLN A 58 -4.75 -6.94 20.93
C GLN A 58 -3.43 -7.16 21.69
N ALA A 59 -2.29 -7.25 21.00
CA ALA A 59 -1.00 -7.43 21.65
C ALA A 59 -0.65 -6.31 22.63
N LYS A 60 -0.97 -5.05 22.31
CA LYS A 60 -0.79 -3.89 23.21
C LYS A 60 -1.61 -4.04 24.49
N ARG A 61 -2.87 -4.49 24.39
CA ARG A 61 -3.73 -4.75 25.58
C ARG A 61 -3.16 -5.83 26.48
N ASP A 62 -2.50 -6.82 25.87
CA ASP A 62 -1.85 -7.93 26.58
C ASP A 62 -0.44 -7.58 27.08
N GLY A 63 0.02 -6.33 26.87
CA GLY A 63 1.33 -5.85 27.32
C GLY A 63 2.51 -6.27 26.42
N ALA A 64 2.25 -6.77 25.21
CA ALA A 64 3.26 -7.21 24.25
C ALA A 64 3.58 -6.12 23.20
N GLY A 65 4.87 -5.94 22.90
CA GLY A 65 5.35 -4.96 21.91
C GLY A 65 5.43 -5.50 20.47
N ALA A 66 5.16 -6.78 20.26
CA ALA A 66 5.17 -7.46 18.97
C ALA A 66 4.14 -8.60 18.98
N THR A 67 3.62 -8.96 17.80
CA THR A 67 2.70 -10.09 17.64
C THR A 67 3.11 -10.96 16.47
N VAL A 68 2.51 -12.16 16.36
CA VAL A 68 2.67 -13.04 15.20
C VAL A 68 1.39 -12.98 14.38
N TYR A 69 1.52 -12.62 13.11
CA TYR A 69 0.42 -12.63 12.14
C TYR A 69 0.83 -13.47 10.93
N LYS A 70 0.00 -14.46 10.56
CA LYS A 70 0.28 -15.44 9.49
C LYS A 70 1.70 -16.06 9.56
N GLY A 71 2.16 -16.36 10.78
CA GLY A 71 3.48 -16.96 11.01
C GLY A 71 4.67 -16.00 10.88
N ARG A 72 4.43 -14.69 10.72
CA ARG A 72 5.48 -13.65 10.66
C ARG A 72 5.40 -12.74 11.88
N LEU A 73 6.56 -12.35 12.39
CA LEU A 73 6.65 -11.35 13.45
C LEU A 73 6.28 -9.98 12.87
N VAL A 74 5.31 -9.33 13.50
CA VAL A 74 4.85 -7.97 13.21
C VAL A 74 5.30 -7.08 14.35
N ASP A 75 5.97 -5.99 13.98
CA ASP A 75 6.54 -5.01 14.89
C ASP A 75 5.96 -3.60 14.63
N ILE A 76 6.53 -2.61 15.31
CA ILE A 76 6.13 -1.21 15.18
C ILE A 76 6.32 -0.67 13.76
N ALA A 77 7.33 -1.12 13.02
CA ALA A 77 7.54 -0.69 11.64
C ALA A 77 6.42 -1.23 10.73
N SER A 78 6.02 -2.48 10.95
CA SER A 78 4.91 -3.13 10.25
C SER A 78 3.58 -2.42 10.50
N ILE A 79 3.34 -1.96 11.75
CA ILE A 79 2.17 -1.13 12.08
C ILE A 79 2.14 0.14 11.24
N LYS A 80 3.25 0.89 11.22
CA LYS A 80 3.31 2.17 10.49
C LYS A 80 3.06 1.99 9.00
N GLN A 81 3.51 0.88 8.41
CA GLN A 81 3.21 0.55 7.02
C GLN A 81 1.72 0.25 6.82
N ALA A 82 1.10 -0.54 7.70
CA ALA A 82 -0.32 -0.83 7.64
C ALA A 82 -1.19 0.44 7.81
N GLU A 83 -0.82 1.35 8.71
CA GLU A 83 -1.49 2.65 8.88
C GLU A 83 -1.47 3.48 7.58
N VAL A 84 -0.34 3.51 6.88
CA VAL A 84 -0.22 4.22 5.59
C VAL A 84 -1.17 3.63 4.55
N ILE A 85 -1.23 2.30 4.43
CA ILE A 85 -2.11 1.61 3.47
C ILE A 85 -3.58 1.93 3.76
N VAL A 86 -3.99 1.77 5.02
CA VAL A 86 -5.38 2.05 5.44
C VAL A 86 -5.76 3.51 5.18
N ARG A 87 -4.87 4.44 5.53
CA ARG A 87 -5.08 5.88 5.29
C ARG A 87 -5.19 6.19 3.79
N GLN A 88 -4.36 5.59 2.95
CA GLN A 88 -4.43 5.79 1.50
C GLN A 88 -5.78 5.29 0.95
N ALA A 89 -6.25 4.12 1.39
CA ALA A 89 -7.55 3.60 0.99
C ALA A 89 -8.70 4.53 1.40
N GLU A 90 -8.66 5.05 2.64
CA GLU A 90 -9.67 5.98 3.15
C GLU A 90 -9.73 7.28 2.35
N LEU A 91 -8.57 7.83 1.96
CA LEU A 91 -8.48 9.02 1.12
C LEU A 91 -9.06 8.82 -0.30
N ILE A 92 -9.00 7.60 -0.84
CA ILE A 92 -9.53 7.28 -2.18
C ILE A 92 -11.05 7.05 -2.13
N SER A 93 -11.56 6.55 -1.00
CA SER A 93 -12.99 6.27 -0.81
C SER A 93 -13.85 7.47 -0.41
N ALA A 94 -13.22 8.58 -0.02
CA ALA A 94 -13.88 9.82 0.43
C ALA A 94 -14.27 10.73 -0.74
#